data_AF-A0A521S350-F1
#
_entry.id   AF-A0A521S350-F1
#
_cell.length_a   1.000
_cell.length_b   1.000
_cell.length_c   1.000
_cell.angle_alpha   90.00
_cell.angle_beta   90.00
_cell.angle_gamma   90.00
#
_symmetry.space_group_name_H-M   'P 1'
#
loop_
_entity.id
_entity.type
_entity.pdbx_description
1 polymer ?
#
loop_
_entity_poly.entity_id
_entity_poly.type
_entity_poly.pdbx_seq_one_letter_code
_entity_poly.pdbx_strand_id
1 'polypeptide(L)'
;MTRGELIARTGQLVEEGVRLQANPSLDALRTWLQLSDDLLSAAWGSMDRYHLSWLQVGRPASRVRGRPMRDDEAAAYVREVAAAKTAVLRMSLDAVDRLGMPFVGETRGE
;
A
#
# COMPACT_ATOMS: atom_id res chain seq x y z
N MET A 1 -1.96 4.10 18.64
CA MET A 1 -2.51 2.92 17.94
C MET A 1 -1.92 1.70 18.63
N THR A 2 -2.75 0.73 18.95
CA THR A 2 -2.29 -0.53 19.54
C THR A 2 -1.67 -1.42 18.47
N ARG A 3 -0.81 -2.35 18.90
CA ARG A 3 -0.21 -3.35 18.01
C ARG A 3 -1.25 -4.19 17.26
N GLY A 4 -2.29 -4.63 17.98
CA GLY A 4 -3.39 -5.40 17.40
C GLY A 4 -4.13 -4.64 16.31
N GLU A 5 -4.36 -3.34 16.49
CA GLU A 5 -4.97 -2.49 15.46
C GLU A 5 -4.09 -2.37 14.21
N LEU A 6 -2.77 -2.19 14.38
CA LEU A 6 -1.85 -2.10 13.24
C LEU A 6 -1.79 -3.42 12.46
N ILE A 7 -1.71 -4.55 13.15
CA ILE A 7 -1.72 -5.89 12.54
C ILE A 7 -3.03 -6.10 11.75
N ALA A 8 -4.18 -5.83 12.38
CA ALA A 8 -5.48 -6.03 11.74
C ALA A 8 -5.66 -5.13 10.50
N ARG A 9 -5.35 -3.85 10.60
CA ARG A 9 -5.46 -2.90 9.47
C ARG A 9 -4.50 -3.23 8.34
N THR A 10 -3.26 -3.59 8.66
CA THR A 10 -2.28 -4.01 7.64
C THR A 10 -2.73 -5.29 6.94
N GLY A 11 -3.27 -6.26 7.69
CA GLY A 11 -3.85 -7.48 7.13
C GLY A 11 -4.99 -7.22 6.14
N GLN A 12 -5.93 -6.33 6.50
CA GLN A 12 -7.03 -5.93 5.61
C GLN A 12 -6.52 -5.30 4.31
N LEU A 13 -5.51 -4.44 4.38
CA LEU A 13 -4.91 -3.83 3.19
C LEU A 13 -4.16 -4.84 2.31
N VAL A 14 -3.54 -5.88 2.91
CA VAL A 14 -2.95 -7.00 2.15
C VAL A 14 -4.04 -7.75 1.37
N GLU A 15 -5.17 -8.07 2.00
CA GLU A 15 -6.28 -8.75 1.35
C GLU A 15 -6.90 -7.90 0.23
N GLU A 16 -7.06 -6.59 0.44
CA GLU A 16 -7.53 -5.67 -0.59
C GLU A 16 -6.54 -5.57 -1.76
N GLY A 17 -5.24 -5.53 -1.49
CA GLY A 17 -4.20 -5.54 -2.53
C GLY A 17 -4.21 -6.82 -3.38
N VAL A 18 -4.51 -7.98 -2.78
CA VAL A 18 -4.73 -9.24 -3.51
C VAL A 18 -6.01 -9.18 -4.35
N ARG A 19 -7.10 -8.61 -3.81
CA ARG A 19 -8.36 -8.43 -4.55
C ARG A 19 -8.20 -7.49 -5.75
N LEU A 20 -7.45 -6.40 -5.61
CA LEU A 20 -7.11 -5.49 -6.71
C LEU A 20 -6.28 -6.16 -7.81
N GLN A 21 -5.41 -7.11 -7.45
CA GLN A 21 -4.70 -7.90 -8.46
C GLN A 21 -5.67 -8.80 -9.24
N ALA A 22 -6.70 -9.37 -8.60
CA ALA A 22 -7.68 -10.20 -9.29
C ALA A 22 -8.66 -9.37 -10.14
N ASN A 23 -9.14 -8.25 -9.59
CA ASN A 23 -10.15 -7.37 -10.18
C ASN A 23 -9.63 -5.91 -10.25
N PRO A 24 -8.82 -5.60 -11.27
CA PRO A 24 -8.09 -4.33 -11.32
C PRO A 24 -9.00 -3.14 -11.60
N SER A 25 -8.86 -2.10 -10.77
CA SER A 25 -9.53 -0.81 -10.91
C SER A 25 -8.57 0.32 -10.53
N LEU A 26 -8.42 1.32 -11.40
CA LEU A 26 -7.55 2.48 -11.15
C LEU A 26 -8.06 3.34 -10.00
N ASP A 27 -9.38 3.49 -9.85
CA ASP A 27 -9.95 4.30 -8.78
C ASP A 27 -9.76 3.64 -7.41
N ALA A 28 -10.06 2.34 -7.34
CA ALA A 28 -9.85 1.55 -6.14
C ALA A 28 -8.35 1.47 -5.78
N LEU A 29 -7.45 1.34 -6.78
CA LEU A 29 -6.01 1.40 -6.56
C LEU A 29 -5.59 2.72 -5.91
N ARG A 30 -6.07 3.87 -6.40
CA ARG A 30 -5.69 5.19 -5.85
C ARG A 30 -6.10 5.33 -4.39
N THR A 31 -7.32 4.92 -4.07
CA THR A 31 -7.83 4.94 -2.70
C THR A 31 -7.03 4.00 -1.80
N TRP A 32 -6.77 2.78 -2.28
CA TRP A 32 -6.01 1.78 -1.53
C TRP A 32 -4.56 2.20 -1.29
N LEU A 33 -3.90 2.83 -2.27
CA LEU A 33 -2.56 3.40 -2.11
C LEU A 33 -2.56 4.47 -1.01
N GLN A 34 -3.48 5.44 -1.08
CA GLN A 34 -3.60 6.51 -0.09
C GLN A 34 -3.75 5.94 1.33
N LEU A 35 -4.69 5.00 1.53
CA LEU A 35 -4.90 4.37 2.83
C LEU A 35 -3.68 3.59 3.32
N SER A 36 -2.96 2.93 2.41
CA SER A 36 -1.74 2.20 2.73
C SER A 36 -0.61 3.13 3.15
N ASP A 37 -0.46 4.27 2.46
CA ASP A 37 0.55 5.27 2.78
C ASP A 37 0.25 5.97 4.12
N ASP A 38 -1.01 6.32 4.36
CA ASP A 38 -1.42 6.93 5.64
C ASP A 38 -1.13 5.99 6.82
N LEU A 39 -1.44 4.69 6.68
CA LEU A 39 -1.18 3.70 7.73
C LEU A 39 0.33 3.51 7.96
N LEU A 40 1.11 3.35 6.89
CA LEU A 40 2.56 3.14 6.98
C LEU A 40 3.27 4.38 7.54
N SER A 41 2.85 5.58 7.14
CA SER A 41 3.38 6.84 7.67
C SER A 41 3.06 7.00 9.16
N ALA A 42 1.84 6.63 9.59
CA ALA A 42 1.46 6.65 11.00
C ALA A 42 2.28 5.67 11.84
N ALA A 43 2.62 4.50 11.32
CA ALA A 43 3.39 3.48 12.03
C ALA A 43 4.91 3.73 12.01
N TRP A 44 5.47 4.15 10.87
CA TRP A 44 6.93 4.18 10.66
C TRP A 44 7.49 5.60 10.50
N GLY A 45 6.63 6.61 10.52
CA GLY A 45 7.00 8.01 10.30
C GLY A 45 7.13 8.40 8.82
N SER A 46 7.28 9.70 8.56
CA SER A 46 7.50 10.25 7.21
C SER A 46 8.87 9.80 6.69
N MET A 47 8.88 8.87 5.73
CA MET A 47 10.10 8.24 5.20
C MET A 47 10.70 9.06 4.05
N ASP A 48 11.41 10.13 4.39
CA ASP A 48 11.71 11.31 3.52
C ASP A 48 12.66 11.13 2.31
N ARG A 49 12.94 9.92 1.81
CA ARG A 49 13.68 9.74 0.53
C ARG A 49 13.18 8.61 -0.36
N TYR A 50 12.55 7.59 0.22
CA TYR A 50 11.94 6.48 -0.52
C TYR A 50 10.43 6.63 -0.67
N HIS A 51 9.80 7.53 0.09
CA HIS A 51 8.38 7.87 -0.07
C HIS A 51 8.07 8.26 -1.52
N LEU A 52 8.84 9.16 -2.12
CA LEU A 52 8.54 9.64 -3.48
C LEU A 52 8.79 8.58 -4.56
N SER A 53 9.84 7.77 -4.47
CA SER A 53 10.11 6.73 -5.49
C SER A 53 9.10 5.58 -5.45
N TRP A 54 8.50 5.31 -4.30
CA TRP A 54 7.46 4.29 -4.14
C TRP A 54 6.03 4.82 -4.34
N LEU A 55 5.76 6.08 -3.98
CA LEU A 55 4.54 6.82 -4.35
C LEU A 55 4.49 7.14 -5.85
N GLN A 56 5.66 7.26 -6.50
CA GLN A 56 5.77 7.39 -7.96
C GLN A 56 5.68 6.03 -8.68
N VAL A 57 5.53 4.91 -7.95
CA VAL A 57 4.85 3.71 -8.47
C VAL A 57 3.37 4.04 -8.58
N GLY A 58 3.09 4.97 -9.49
CA GLY A 58 1.80 5.12 -10.06
C GLY A 58 1.07 6.43 -9.85
N ARG A 59 1.64 7.55 -10.34
CA ARG A 59 0.74 8.47 -11.05
C ARG A 59 0.32 7.75 -12.33
N PRO A 60 -0.95 7.31 -12.47
CA PRO A 60 -1.42 6.89 -13.76
C PRO A 60 -1.32 8.13 -14.64
N ALA A 61 -0.39 8.11 -15.58
CA ALA A 61 -0.54 9.01 -16.70
C ALA A 61 -1.82 8.53 -17.37
N SER A 62 -2.92 9.28 -17.22
CA SER A 62 -4.17 9.02 -17.95
C SER A 62 -3.93 8.98 -19.47
N ARG A 63 -2.73 9.38 -19.91
CA ARG A 63 -2.20 9.18 -21.25
C ARG A 63 -0.87 8.42 -21.24
N VAL A 64 -0.82 7.31 -21.96
CA VAL A 64 0.42 6.62 -22.33
C VAL A 64 0.85 7.14 -23.70
N ARG A 65 2.02 7.77 -23.82
CA ARG A 65 2.55 8.31 -25.09
C ARG A 65 1.55 9.23 -25.84
N GLY A 66 0.83 10.08 -25.11
CA GLY A 66 -0.10 11.07 -25.68
C GLY A 66 -1.50 10.56 -26.04
N ARG A 67 -1.76 9.24 -25.94
CA ARG A 67 -3.10 8.65 -26.12
C ARG A 67 -3.70 8.19 -24.77
N PRO A 68 -5.02 8.09 -24.62
CA PRO A 68 -5.63 7.44 -23.46
C PRO A 68 -5.04 6.04 -23.24
N MET A 69 -4.83 5.68 -21.98
CA MET A 69 -4.43 4.33 -21.61
C MET A 69 -5.53 3.35 -22.01
N ARG A 70 -5.18 2.21 -22.62
CA ARG A 70 -6.15 1.16 -22.90
C ARG A 70 -6.49 0.39 -21.63
N ASP A 71 -7.64 -0.27 -21.61
CA ASP A 71 -8.10 -1.04 -20.45
C ASP A 71 -7.13 -2.18 -20.07
N ASP A 72 -6.49 -2.82 -21.05
CA ASP A 72 -5.47 -3.85 -20.82
C ASP A 72 -4.22 -3.29 -20.14
N GLU A 73 -3.76 -2.12 -20.59
CA GLU A 73 -2.60 -1.43 -20.03
C GLU A 73 -2.90 -0.98 -18.59
N ALA A 74 -4.08 -0.43 -18.35
CA ALA A 74 -4.53 0.00 -17.03
C ALA A 74 -4.64 -1.19 -16.07
N ALA A 75 -5.19 -2.31 -16.52
CA ALA A 75 -5.32 -3.53 -15.72
C ALA A 75 -3.95 -4.13 -15.36
N ALA A 76 -3.03 -4.20 -16.33
CA ALA A 76 -1.66 -4.70 -16.09
C ALA A 76 -0.92 -3.81 -15.08
N TYR A 77 -1.04 -2.50 -15.24
CA TYR A 77 -0.46 -1.54 -14.32
C TYR A 77 -1.03 -1.67 -12.90
N VAL A 78 -2.35 -1.77 -12.74
CA VAL A 78 -2.97 -1.96 -11.41
C VAL A 78 -2.42 -3.21 -10.75
N ARG A 79 -2.30 -4.32 -11.49
CA ARG A 79 -1.74 -5.58 -10.97
C ARG A 79 -0.30 -5.41 -10.50
N GLU A 80 0.54 -4.75 -11.28
CA GLU A 80 1.94 -4.51 -10.94
C GLU A 80 2.07 -3.67 -9.65
N VAL A 81 1.38 -2.53 -9.61
CA VAL A 81 1.44 -1.63 -8.46
C VAL A 81 0.85 -2.30 -7.20
N ALA A 82 -0.31 -2.96 -7.34
CA ALA A 82 -0.94 -3.65 -6.22
C ALA A 82 -0.06 -4.80 -5.70
N ALA A 83 0.59 -5.58 -6.57
CA ALA A 83 1.50 -6.64 -6.16
C ALA A 83 2.71 -6.08 -5.39
N ALA A 84 3.35 -5.03 -5.93
CA ALA A 84 4.49 -4.39 -5.30
C ALA A 84 4.14 -3.87 -3.90
N LYS A 85 3.07 -3.05 -3.79
CA LYS A 85 2.64 -2.47 -2.52
C LYS A 85 2.09 -3.51 -1.53
N THR A 86 1.51 -4.61 -2.00
CA THR A 86 1.12 -5.73 -1.13
C THR A 86 2.33 -6.39 -0.47
N ALA A 87 3.45 -6.55 -1.19
CA ALA A 87 4.67 -7.12 -0.64
C ALA A 87 5.23 -6.27 0.52
N VAL A 88 5.13 -4.95 0.40
CA VAL A 88 5.47 -3.98 1.46
C VAL A 88 4.64 -4.20 2.71
N LEU A 89 3.33 -4.24 2.55
CA LEU A 89 2.41 -4.38 3.66
C LEU A 89 2.66 -5.70 4.38
N ARG A 90 3.00 -6.77 3.66
CA ARG A 90 3.43 -8.04 4.25
C ARG A 90 4.74 -7.91 5.03
N MET A 91 5.74 -7.18 4.53
CA MET A 91 6.97 -6.91 5.27
C MET A 91 6.71 -6.09 6.54
N SER A 92 5.85 -5.08 6.45
CA SER A 92 5.41 -4.28 7.61
C SER A 92 4.67 -5.12 8.64
N LEU A 93 3.77 -6.00 8.19
CA LEU A 93 3.04 -6.93 9.05
C LEU A 93 4.00 -7.87 9.77
N ASP A 94 4.94 -8.45 9.03
CA ASP A 94 5.96 -9.35 9.57
C ASP A 94 6.87 -8.65 10.60
N ALA A 95 7.24 -7.40 10.35
CA ALA A 95 7.99 -6.57 11.29
C ALA A 95 7.28 -6.38 12.63
N VAL A 96 5.97 -6.12 12.60
CA VAL A 96 5.18 -5.85 13.82
C VAL A 96 4.76 -7.14 14.54
N ASP A 97 4.29 -8.13 13.79
CA ASP A 97 3.71 -9.36 14.33
C ASP A 97 4.80 -10.35 14.74
N ARG A 98 5.68 -10.74 13.80
CA ARG A 98 6.69 -11.77 14.04
C ARG A 98 7.94 -11.22 14.72
N LEU A 99 8.44 -10.07 14.26
CA LEU A 99 9.69 -9.48 14.79
C LEU A 99 9.44 -8.58 16.01
N GLY A 100 8.19 -8.29 16.33
CA GLY A 100 7.81 -7.49 17.50
C GLY A 100 8.37 -6.07 17.48
N MET A 101 8.70 -5.53 16.30
CA MET A 101 9.34 -4.23 16.16
C MET A 101 8.43 -3.12 16.73
N PRO A 102 8.97 -2.23 17.58
CA PRO A 102 8.22 -1.09 18.06
C PRO A 102 7.97 -0.12 16.90
N PHE A 103 6.85 0.59 16.97
CA PHE A 103 6.45 1.56 15.95
C PHE A 103 6.03 2.89 16.59
N VAL A 104 5.95 3.94 15.77
CA VAL A 104 5.66 5.31 16.21
C VAL A 104 4.26 5.38 16.81
N GLY A 105 4.15 5.93 18.01
CA GLY A 105 2.86 6.05 18.71
C GLY A 105 2.23 4.70 19.10
N GLU A 106 3.03 3.64 19.21
CA GLU A 106 2.61 2.37 19.80
C GLU A 106 2.20 2.62 21.25
N THR A 107 0.90 2.44 21.50
CA THR A 107 0.35 2.41 22.85
C THR A 107 0.33 0.97 23.30
N ARG A 108 1.03 0.64 24.39
CA ARG A 108 0.82 -0.64 25.08
C ARG A 108 -0.63 -0.62 25.56
N GLY A 109 -1.47 -1.47 24.99
CA GLY A 109 -2.78 -1.75 25.57
C GLY A 109 -2.55 -2.23 27.00
N GLU A 110 -3.31 -1.66 27.93
CA GLU A 110 -3.38 -2.15 29.31
C GLU A 110 -3.80 -3.63 29.36
#